data_AF-A0A4R3EL74-F1
#
_entry.id   AF-A0A4R3EL74-F1
#
_cell.length_a   1.000
_cell.length_b   1.000
_cell.length_c   1.000
_cell.angle_alpha   90.00
_cell.angle_beta   90.00
_cell.angle_gamma   90.00
#
_symmetry.space_group_name_H-M   'P 1'
#
loop_
_entity.id
_entity.type
_entity.pdbx_description
1 polymer ?
#
loop_
_entity_poly.entity_id
_entity_poly.type
_entity_poly.pdbx_seq_one_letter_code
_entity_poly.pdbx_strand_id
1 'polypeptide(L)'
;MVFLLVASVVVASNGTSILVYVHPDAAGHLAQVAAFLRSRRWAGLVLARHEFAAFGIPIGAGPAFAVSMLATAQPNAFGVAGTSIAARRAGDKDDTIGAGQHGGLGDFEQMPFLMAAGRGVETGGQRIESASVLDLAPTILSHLGKNGASMDGNPLHRNLPEGQS
;
A
#
# COMPACT_ATOMS: atom_id res chain seq x y z
N MET A 1 11.50 2.19 24.28
CA MET A 1 10.97 1.06 23.49
C MET A 1 11.22 -0.21 24.29
N VAL A 2 10.21 -0.69 25.01
CA VAL A 2 10.28 -1.91 25.83
C VAL A 2 9.17 -2.81 25.30
N PHE A 3 9.54 -3.92 24.65
CA PHE A 3 8.57 -4.97 24.34
C PHE A 3 8.46 -5.86 25.58
N LEU A 4 7.31 -5.82 26.25
CA LEU A 4 6.97 -6.78 27.28
C LEU A 4 6.80 -8.15 26.58
N LEU A 5 7.68 -9.12 26.89
CA LEU A 5 7.58 -10.54 26.52
C LEU A 5 6.42 -11.24 27.29
N VAL A 6 5.22 -10.65 27.27
CA VAL A 6 4.03 -11.19 27.94
C VAL A 6 2.89 -11.43 26.95
N ALA A 7 3.05 -11.03 25.68
CA ALA A 7 2.07 -11.24 24.64
C ALA A 7 2.65 -12.10 23.51
N SER A 8 2.04 -13.26 23.26
CA SER A 8 2.39 -14.17 22.15
C SER A 8 2.00 -13.60 20.77
N VAL A 9 1.33 -12.45 20.75
CA VAL A 9 0.89 -11.74 19.54
C VAL A 9 1.16 -10.25 19.72
N VAL A 10 1.80 -9.63 18.73
CA VAL A 10 2.02 -8.18 18.66
C VAL A 10 1.27 -7.64 17.44
N VAL A 11 0.52 -6.55 17.64
CA VAL A 11 -0.18 -5.86 16.56
C VAL A 11 0.40 -4.48 16.40
N ALA A 12 0.93 -4.18 15.22
CA ALA A 12 1.40 -2.86 14.85
C ALA A 12 0.36 -2.19 13.94
N SER A 13 -0.18 -1.06 14.36
CA SER A 13 -1.08 -0.25 13.52
C SER A 13 -0.31 0.65 12.56
N ASN A 14 -0.88 0.81 11.36
CA ASN A 14 -0.36 1.68 10.31
C ASN A 14 -1.54 2.25 9.53
N GLY A 15 -2.15 3.32 10.09
CA GLY A 15 -3.30 4.02 9.52
C GLY A 15 -4.47 3.08 9.21
N THR A 16 -4.70 2.79 7.93
CA THR A 16 -5.78 1.91 7.42
C THR A 16 -5.35 0.44 7.31
N SER A 17 -4.31 0.03 8.05
CA SER A 17 -3.84 -1.36 8.12
C SER A 17 -3.30 -1.74 9.50
N ILE A 18 -3.17 -3.05 9.74
CA ILE A 18 -2.35 -3.60 10.83
C ILE A 18 -1.42 -4.70 10.32
N LEU A 19 -0.27 -4.83 10.97
CA LEU A 19 0.62 -5.97 10.85
C LEU A 19 0.55 -6.80 12.15
N VAL A 20 0.34 -8.09 12.02
CA VAL A 20 0.21 -9.02 13.16
C VAL A 20 1.42 -9.94 13.18
N TYR A 21 2.20 -9.85 14.25
CA TYR A 21 3.33 -10.72 14.53
C TYR A 21 2.91 -11.75 15.57
N VAL A 22 3.28 -13.00 15.36
CA VAL A 22 2.99 -14.11 16.29
C VAL A 22 4.32 -14.70 16.73
N HIS A 23 4.52 -14.81 18.04
CA HIS A 23 5.70 -15.44 18.60
C HIS A 23 5.81 -16.89 18.12
N PRO A 24 7.01 -17.42 17.81
CA PRO A 24 7.17 -18.80 17.34
C PRO A 24 6.51 -19.85 18.23
N ASP A 25 6.55 -19.69 19.55
CA ASP A 25 5.91 -20.61 20.51
C ASP A 25 4.37 -20.67 20.39
N ALA A 26 3.77 -19.66 19.75
CA ALA A 26 2.34 -19.61 19.46
C ALA A 26 2.00 -19.91 17.99
N ALA A 27 2.93 -20.45 17.21
CA ALA A 27 2.71 -20.79 15.80
C ALA A 27 1.53 -21.77 15.59
N GLY A 28 1.23 -22.62 16.58
CA GLY A 28 0.05 -23.51 16.57
C GLY A 28 -1.30 -22.77 16.50
N HIS A 29 -1.35 -21.48 16.84
CA HIS A 29 -2.57 -20.68 16.82
C HIS A 29 -2.79 -19.91 15.51
N LEU A 30 -1.89 -19.98 14.53
CA LEU A 30 -1.98 -19.18 13.30
C LEU A 30 -3.32 -19.36 12.57
N ALA A 31 -3.83 -20.59 12.48
CA ALA A 31 -5.12 -20.86 11.84
C ALA A 31 -6.30 -20.21 12.59
N GLN A 32 -6.26 -20.22 13.93
CA GLN A 32 -7.29 -19.59 14.76
C GLN A 32 -7.23 -18.06 14.65
N VAL A 33 -6.03 -17.49 14.64
CA VAL A 33 -5.84 -16.04 14.41
C VAL A 33 -6.36 -15.63 13.04
N ALA A 34 -6.04 -16.38 11.99
CA ALA A 34 -6.53 -16.11 10.64
C ALA A 34 -8.07 -16.14 10.58
N ALA A 35 -8.69 -17.17 11.16
CA ALA A 35 -10.14 -17.30 11.23
C ALA A 35 -10.77 -16.15 12.02
N PHE A 36 -10.19 -15.80 13.18
CA PHE A 36 -10.63 -14.66 13.98
C PHE A 36 -10.60 -13.37 13.17
N LEU A 37 -9.48 -13.04 12.53
CA LEU A 37 -9.29 -11.82 11.75
C LEU A 37 -10.28 -11.76 10.58
N ARG A 38 -10.41 -12.84 9.81
CA ARG A 38 -11.32 -12.92 8.66
C ARG A 38 -12.80 -12.82 9.04
N SER A 39 -13.15 -13.16 10.28
CA SER A 39 -14.53 -13.02 10.76
C SER A 39 -14.86 -11.60 11.24
N ARG A 40 -13.89 -10.67 11.29
CA ARG A 40 -14.13 -9.32 11.79
C ARG A 40 -14.64 -8.41 10.69
N ARG A 41 -15.71 -7.68 10.97
CA ARG A 41 -16.31 -6.70 10.03
C ARG A 41 -15.39 -5.55 9.66
N TRP A 42 -14.38 -5.26 10.48
CA TRP A 42 -13.41 -4.20 10.21
C TRP A 42 -12.24 -4.66 9.32
N ALA A 43 -12.05 -5.97 9.15
CA ALA A 43 -10.99 -6.51 8.32
C ALA A 43 -11.49 -6.61 6.88
N GLY A 44 -11.00 -5.74 6.00
CA GLY A 44 -11.36 -5.75 4.58
C GLY A 44 -10.67 -6.88 3.83
N LEU A 45 -9.35 -6.99 4.00
CA LEU A 45 -8.52 -8.03 3.41
C LEU A 45 -7.51 -8.53 4.44
N VAL A 46 -7.47 -9.84 4.65
CA VAL A 46 -6.51 -10.51 5.55
C VAL A 46 -5.58 -11.39 4.73
N LEU A 47 -4.32 -11.00 4.69
CA LEU A 47 -3.24 -11.74 4.03
C LEU A 47 -2.44 -12.49 5.08
N ALA A 48 -2.34 -13.80 4.95
CA ALA A 48 -1.34 -14.59 5.63
C ALA A 48 -0.01 -14.54 4.88
N ARG A 49 1.08 -14.91 5.56
CA ARG A 49 2.44 -14.84 5.01
C ARG A 49 2.63 -15.53 3.65
N HIS A 50 1.93 -16.63 3.38
CA HIS A 50 2.03 -17.33 2.08
C HIS A 50 1.38 -16.56 0.92
N GLU A 51 0.54 -15.56 1.22
CA GLU A 51 -0.17 -14.73 0.24
C GLU A 51 0.63 -13.46 -0.11
N PHE A 52 1.64 -13.09 0.69
CA PHE A 52 2.38 -11.83 0.58
C PHE A 52 3.06 -11.60 -0.77
N ALA A 53 3.61 -12.66 -1.37
CA ALA A 53 4.29 -12.55 -2.67
C ALA A 53 3.36 -12.04 -3.77
N ALA A 54 2.08 -12.45 -3.76
CA ALA A 54 1.09 -12.00 -4.74
C ALA A 54 0.76 -10.51 -4.62
N PHE A 55 1.09 -9.89 -3.49
CA PHE A 55 0.86 -8.48 -3.20
C PHE A 55 2.16 -7.66 -3.15
N GLY A 56 3.29 -8.24 -3.58
CA GLY A 56 4.59 -7.57 -3.55
C GLY A 56 5.11 -7.27 -2.14
N ILE A 57 4.58 -7.92 -1.10
CA ILE A 57 5.01 -7.74 0.29
C ILE A 57 6.23 -8.63 0.55
N PRO A 58 7.39 -8.07 0.96
CA PRO A 58 8.58 -8.87 1.25
C PRO A 58 8.38 -9.82 2.43
N ILE A 59 8.87 -11.06 2.30
CA ILE A 59 8.61 -12.15 3.25
C ILE A 59 9.68 -12.22 4.39
N GLY A 60 10.79 -11.48 4.28
CA GLY A 60 11.91 -11.52 5.23
C GLY A 60 11.55 -11.02 6.63
N ALA A 61 11.67 -11.89 7.65
CA ALA A 61 11.33 -11.67 9.08
C ALA A 61 9.97 -10.99 9.38
N GLY A 62 9.05 -11.01 8.40
CA GLY A 62 7.84 -10.21 8.39
C GLY A 62 6.71 -10.73 9.29
N PRO A 63 5.60 -9.99 9.35
CA PRO A 63 4.43 -10.35 10.13
C PRO A 63 3.84 -11.69 9.69
N ALA A 64 3.13 -12.35 10.60
CA ALA A 64 2.34 -13.54 10.28
C ALA A 64 1.12 -13.19 9.41
N PHE A 65 0.54 -12.01 9.64
CA PHE A 65 -0.57 -11.48 8.85
C PHE A 65 -0.40 -9.98 8.57
N ALA A 66 -0.84 -9.56 7.40
CA ALA A 66 -1.13 -8.16 7.09
C ALA A 66 -2.64 -8.04 6.89
N VAL A 67 -3.25 -7.01 7.49
CA VAL A 67 -4.68 -6.76 7.35
C VAL A 67 -4.88 -5.35 6.84
N SER A 68 -5.45 -5.24 5.64
CA SER A 68 -6.05 -3.99 5.20
C SER A 68 -7.40 -3.84 5.87
N MET A 69 -7.62 -2.68 6.49
CA MET A 69 -8.92 -2.34 7.06
C MET A 69 -9.98 -2.26 5.96
N LEU A 70 -11.24 -2.42 6.35
CA LEU A 70 -12.37 -2.25 5.45
C LEU A 70 -12.37 -0.84 4.86
N ALA A 71 -12.34 -0.78 3.53
CA ALA A 71 -12.48 0.43 2.74
C ALA A 71 -13.83 0.43 2.01
N THR A 72 -14.37 1.61 1.72
CA THR A 72 -15.60 1.80 0.94
C THR A 72 -15.45 2.97 -0.02
N ALA A 73 -16.27 3.00 -1.08
CA ALA A 73 -16.34 4.12 -2.02
C ALA A 73 -17.12 5.34 -1.50
N GLN A 74 -17.62 5.30 -0.27
CA GLN A 74 -18.41 6.41 0.28
C GLN A 74 -17.58 7.70 0.28
N PRO A 75 -18.13 8.83 -0.18
CA PRO A 75 -17.44 10.11 -0.13
C PRO A 75 -17.43 10.69 1.30
N ASN A 76 -16.42 11.48 1.60
CA ASN A 76 -16.41 12.30 2.82
C ASN A 76 -17.32 13.53 2.67
N ALA A 77 -17.39 14.37 3.72
CA ALA A 77 -18.21 15.59 3.74
C ALA A 77 -17.84 16.62 2.65
N PHE A 78 -16.70 16.46 1.97
CA PHE A 78 -16.21 17.32 0.90
C PHE A 78 -16.41 16.69 -0.50
N GLY A 79 -17.07 15.53 -0.59
CA GLY A 79 -17.29 14.83 -1.85
C GLY A 79 -16.09 14.01 -2.35
N VAL A 80 -15.00 13.92 -1.58
CA VAL A 80 -13.83 13.10 -1.94
C VAL A 80 -14.18 11.64 -1.70
N ALA A 81 -14.14 10.84 -2.76
CA ALA A 81 -14.45 9.41 -2.71
C ALA A 81 -13.42 8.63 -1.90
N GLY A 82 -13.88 7.60 -1.18
CA GLY A 82 -13.04 6.73 -0.39
C GLY A 82 -13.13 7.03 1.10
N THR A 83 -13.55 6.03 1.87
CA THR A 83 -13.43 6.01 3.33
C THR A 83 -12.86 4.67 3.76
N SER A 84 -12.19 4.64 4.91
CA SER A 84 -11.64 3.40 5.48
C SER A 84 -11.68 3.45 7.00
N ILE A 85 -11.76 2.28 7.62
CA ILE A 85 -11.56 2.16 9.07
C ILE A 85 -10.07 2.41 9.36
N ALA A 86 -9.79 3.25 10.37
CA ALA A 86 -8.43 3.45 10.87
C ALA A 86 -8.17 2.49 12.04
N ALA A 87 -7.01 1.84 12.02
CA ALA A 87 -6.51 1.11 13.17
C ALA A 87 -6.09 2.11 14.27
N ARG A 88 -6.51 1.82 15.50
CA ARG A 88 -6.12 2.60 16.68
C ARG A 88 -4.60 2.72 16.77
N ARG A 89 -4.09 3.92 17.01
CA ARG A 89 -2.65 4.16 17.22
C ARG A 89 -2.17 3.51 18.52
N ALA A 90 -0.94 2.99 18.49
CA ALA A 90 -0.31 2.45 19.68
C ALA A 90 0.14 3.57 20.64
N GLY A 91 0.02 3.31 21.95
CA GLY A 91 0.40 4.25 23.00
C GLY A 91 -0.62 5.38 23.20
N ASP A 92 -0.16 6.50 23.74
CA ASP A 92 -1.01 7.65 24.12
C ASP A 92 -1.23 8.64 22.98
N LYS A 93 -1.07 8.20 21.73
CA LYS A 93 -1.27 9.06 20.56
C LYS A 93 -2.74 9.11 20.21
N ASP A 94 -3.29 10.31 20.11
CA ASP A 94 -4.65 10.52 19.64
C ASP A 94 -4.85 9.98 18.23
N ASP A 95 -5.98 9.33 18.00
CA ASP A 95 -6.41 8.91 16.66
C ASP A 95 -6.84 10.16 15.87
N THR A 96 -6.36 10.30 14.63
CA THR A 96 -6.79 11.39 13.75
C THR A 96 -7.89 10.91 12.82
N ILE A 97 -9.12 10.86 13.34
CA ILE A 97 -10.31 10.47 12.56
C ILE A 97 -10.80 11.65 11.71
N GLY A 98 -11.22 11.37 10.47
CA GLY A 98 -11.71 12.38 9.54
C GLY A 98 -10.61 13.10 8.74
N ALA A 99 -9.34 12.78 8.98
CA ALA A 99 -8.22 13.21 8.15
C ALA A 99 -7.76 12.08 7.21
N GLY A 100 -6.93 12.43 6.23
CA GLY A 100 -6.28 11.43 5.36
C GLY A 100 -5.43 10.45 6.17
N GLN A 101 -5.57 9.16 5.86
CA GLN A 101 -4.78 8.06 6.40
C GLN A 101 -4.30 7.17 5.24
N HIS A 102 -3.33 6.31 5.51
CA HIS A 102 -2.75 5.39 4.52
C HIS A 102 -2.35 4.04 5.18
N GLY A 103 -1.79 3.13 4.38
CA GLY A 103 -1.25 1.84 4.77
C GLY A 103 -2.11 0.64 4.32
N GLY A 104 -3.37 0.87 3.97
CA GLY A 104 -4.32 -0.13 3.48
C GLY A 104 -4.26 -0.34 1.96
N LEU A 105 -5.15 -1.20 1.48
CA LEU A 105 -5.29 -1.61 0.08
C LEU A 105 -6.67 -1.22 -0.48
N GLY A 106 -7.28 -0.15 0.03
CA GLY A 106 -8.54 0.36 -0.51
C GLY A 106 -8.34 1.02 -1.88
N ASP A 107 -9.31 0.87 -2.79
CA ASP A 107 -9.21 1.37 -4.16
C ASP A 107 -8.77 2.84 -4.25
N PHE A 108 -9.45 3.73 -3.51
CA PHE A 108 -9.15 5.17 -3.51
C PHE A 108 -7.84 5.52 -2.78
N GLU A 109 -7.33 4.62 -1.95
CA GLU A 109 -6.03 4.77 -1.30
C GLU A 109 -4.88 4.36 -2.24
N GLN A 110 -5.14 3.40 -3.12
CA GLN A 110 -4.20 2.84 -4.11
C GLN A 110 -4.26 3.56 -5.47
N MET A 111 -4.82 4.78 -5.51
CA MET A 111 -4.93 5.62 -6.72
C MET A 111 -4.03 6.85 -6.65
N PRO A 112 -2.69 6.71 -6.58
CA PRO A 112 -1.80 7.85 -6.75
C PRO A 112 -1.92 8.37 -8.19
N PHE A 113 -1.71 9.67 -8.38
CA PHE A 113 -1.61 10.29 -9.69
C PHE A 113 -0.21 10.89 -9.89
N LEU A 114 0.24 10.93 -11.15
CA LEU A 114 1.50 11.53 -11.55
C LEU A 114 1.21 12.81 -12.34
N MET A 115 1.87 13.90 -11.97
CA MET A 115 1.96 15.11 -12.78
C MET A 115 3.40 15.27 -13.27
N ALA A 116 3.56 15.52 -14.56
CA ALA A 116 4.87 15.74 -15.17
C ALA A 116 4.82 16.94 -16.12
N ALA A 117 5.93 17.65 -16.24
CA ALA A 117 6.11 18.74 -17.19
C ALA A 117 7.56 18.74 -17.67
N GLY A 118 7.77 18.95 -18.97
CA GLY A 118 9.11 18.98 -19.56
C GLY A 118 9.13 18.44 -20.99
N ARG A 119 10.34 18.31 -21.55
CA ARG A 119 10.55 17.78 -22.90
C ARG A 119 9.88 16.41 -23.07
N GLY A 120 9.07 16.26 -24.11
CA GLY A 120 8.38 15.01 -24.43
C GLY A 120 7.13 14.72 -23.59
N VAL A 121 6.68 15.68 -22.77
CA VAL A 121 5.38 15.63 -22.10
C VAL A 121 4.44 16.62 -22.78
N GLU A 122 3.27 16.16 -23.18
CA GLU A 122 2.25 17.00 -23.80
C GLU A 122 1.64 17.98 -22.79
N THR A 123 1.66 19.27 -23.12
CA THR A 123 1.07 20.31 -22.28
C THR A 123 -0.45 20.16 -22.21
N GLY A 124 -1.01 20.15 -21.00
CA GLY A 124 -2.46 20.02 -20.79
C GLY A 124 -3.02 18.64 -21.13
N GLY A 125 -2.16 17.68 -21.46
CA GLY A 125 -2.57 16.30 -21.70
C GLY A 125 -2.99 15.60 -20.41
N GLN A 126 -4.04 14.78 -20.50
CA GLN A 126 -4.43 13.85 -19.45
C GLN A 126 -4.30 12.43 -19.97
N ARG A 127 -3.79 11.55 -19.12
CA ARG A 127 -3.72 10.10 -19.37
C ARG A 127 -4.54 9.37 -18.33
N ILE A 128 -5.29 8.37 -18.78
CA ILE A 128 -6.21 7.56 -17.95
C ILE A 128 -5.87 6.07 -18.01
N GLU A 129 -4.84 5.71 -18.77
CA GLU A 129 -4.31 4.36 -18.82
C GLU A 129 -3.69 3.98 -17.48
N SER A 130 -3.71 2.68 -17.15
CA SER A 130 -3.12 2.18 -15.91
C SER A 130 -1.63 2.53 -15.83
N ALA A 131 -1.24 3.03 -14.67
CA ALA A 131 0.15 3.32 -14.32
C ALA A 131 0.44 2.74 -12.93
N SER A 132 1.70 2.39 -12.70
CA SER A 132 2.22 1.88 -11.45
C SER A 132 3.34 2.79 -10.95
N VAL A 133 3.56 2.80 -9.63
CA VAL A 133 4.74 3.44 -9.04
C VAL A 133 6.05 2.85 -9.61
N LEU A 134 6.02 1.59 -10.04
CA LEU A 134 7.15 0.91 -10.66
C LEU A 134 7.55 1.55 -12.01
N ASP A 135 6.62 2.26 -12.65
CA ASP A 135 6.84 2.92 -13.94
C ASP A 135 7.60 4.25 -13.79
N LEU A 136 7.71 4.81 -12.58
CA LEU A 136 8.35 6.11 -12.36
C LEU A 136 9.83 6.11 -12.71
N ALA A 137 10.59 5.14 -12.19
CA ALA A 137 12.02 5.03 -12.44
C ALA A 137 12.35 4.88 -13.94
N PRO A 138 11.75 3.93 -14.70
CA PRO A 138 12.03 3.82 -16.13
C PRO A 138 11.52 5.03 -16.92
N THR A 139 10.45 5.69 -16.49
CA THR A 139 9.99 6.97 -17.09
C THR A 139 11.03 8.07 -16.94
N ILE A 140 11.58 8.26 -15.74
CA ILE A 140 12.59 9.28 -15.46
C ILE A 140 13.88 8.99 -16.24
N LEU A 141 14.35 7.73 -16.23
CA LEU A 141 15.56 7.36 -16.94
C LEU A 141 15.45 7.59 -18.44
N SER A 142 14.33 7.18 -19.05
CA SER A 142 14.14 7.38 -20.48
C SER A 142 13.97 8.87 -20.84
N HIS A 143 13.37 9.70 -19.98
CA HIS A 143 13.37 11.16 -20.16
C HIS A 143 14.79 11.78 -20.15
N LEU A 144 15.69 11.20 -19.34
CA LEU A 144 17.10 11.58 -19.24
C LEU A 144 17.98 10.95 -20.34
N GLY A 145 17.42 10.17 -21.27
CA GLY A 145 18.18 9.46 -22.30
C GLY A 145 19.05 8.33 -21.74
N LYS A 146 18.69 7.77 -20.58
CA LYS A 146 19.41 6.66 -19.93
C LYS A 146 18.66 5.35 -20.13
N ASN A 147 19.41 4.25 -20.22
CA ASN A 147 18.83 2.91 -20.27
C ASN A 147 18.33 2.48 -18.88
N GLY A 148 17.07 2.06 -18.81
CA GLY A 148 16.42 1.52 -17.61
C GLY A 148 16.26 0.00 -17.63
N ALA A 149 17.15 -0.73 -18.32
CA ALA A 149 17.08 -2.19 -18.41
C ALA A 149 16.90 -2.85 -17.04
N SER A 150 16.17 -3.98 -17.00
CA SER A 150 15.91 -4.81 -15.82
C SER A 150 15.02 -4.21 -14.71
N MET A 151 14.22 -3.18 -15.01
CA MET A 151 13.18 -2.69 -14.11
C MET A 151 11.84 -3.42 -14.34
N ASP A 152 11.04 -3.57 -13.30
CA ASP A 152 9.72 -4.22 -13.37
C ASP A 152 8.65 -3.37 -14.05
N GLY A 153 8.80 -2.03 -14.02
CA GLY A 153 7.89 -1.09 -14.67
C GLY A 153 8.30 -0.71 -16.09
N ASN A 154 7.43 0.06 -16.76
CA ASN A 154 7.63 0.54 -18.13
C ASN A 154 7.62 2.07 -18.20
N PRO A 155 8.37 2.70 -19.13
CA PRO A 155 8.28 4.15 -19.33
C PRO A 155 6.85 4.59 -19.72
N LEU A 156 6.35 5.66 -19.09
CA LEU A 156 5.01 6.21 -19.32
C LEU A 156 4.92 7.22 -20.47
N HIS A 157 6.03 7.71 -21.01
CA HIS A 157 6.01 8.57 -22.18
C HIS A 157 6.05 7.75 -23.47
N ARG A 158 5.52 8.29 -24.57
CA ARG A 158 5.74 7.71 -25.90
C ARG A 158 7.22 7.87 -26.27
N ASN A 159 7.81 6.87 -26.92
CA ASN A 159 9.15 7.01 -27.50
C ASN A 159 9.20 8.32 -28.29
N LEU A 160 10.07 9.23 -27.88
CA LEU A 160 10.39 10.40 -28.69
C LEU A 160 10.97 9.86 -30.01
N PRO A 161 10.54 10.36 -31.18
CA PRO A 161 11.18 10.02 -32.43
C PRO A 161 12.69 10.26 -32.30
N GLU A 162 13.51 9.31 -32.76
CA GLU A 162 14.96 9.50 -32.82
C GLU A 162 15.29 10.80 -33.58
N GLY A 163 16.12 11.67 -32.98
CA GLY A 163 16.67 12.85 -33.67
C GLY A 163 16.21 14.23 -33.18
N GLN A 164 15.60 14.38 -32.00
CA GLN A 164 15.46 15.69 -31.35
C GLN A 164 16.37 15.79 -30.13
N SER A 165 17.67 15.93 -30.40
CA SER A 165 18.71 16.36 -29.46
C SER A 165 18.81 17.88 -29.42
#